data_AF-L1KT92-F1
#
_entry.id   AF-L1KT92-F1
#
_cell.length_a   1.000
_cell.length_b   1.000
_cell.length_c   1.000
_cell.angle_alpha   90.00
_cell.angle_beta   90.00
_cell.angle_gamma   90.00
#
_symmetry.space_group_name_H-M   'P 1'
#
loop_
_entity.id
_entity.type
_entity.pdbx_description
1 polymer ?
#
loop_
_entity_poly.entity_id
_entity_poly.type
_entity_poly.pdbx_seq_one_letter_code
_entity_poly.pdbx_strand_id
1 'polypeptide(L)'
;MSRALPKYNKRRVGIIGGAAAVVLSGAVIAGSALAGEGADNGQQGAAAASPGTITCPAVEGSLPAIPASAQAEVTRNLELLNTQIQEANQRLVDTVGQGGPNFVNNAILGPLEDKRIATLNRIETAIGRAAAKPEGLEALAPCQLVQGGAAGAGEQAAAGAGGEATAAPTESAAGEQANAGAAAGAGEQAGAGEDAEDAGNAGAAGTITCPEVENQLPAIPASAQAEVTRNLELLDTQIQEANQRLVDTVGQGGPNFVNNAILGPLEDKRIATLNRIETAIGRAAAKPEGLEALAPCQLNQ
;
A
#
# COMPACT_ATOMS: atom_id res chain seq x y z
N MET A 1 5.83 4.09 60.54
CA MET A 1 4.72 4.28 59.59
C MET A 1 4.52 2.99 58.82
N SER A 2 3.48 2.26 59.21
CA SER A 2 3.08 0.93 58.75
C SER A 2 2.47 0.97 57.35
N ARG A 3 2.77 -0.03 56.50
CA ARG A 3 1.85 -0.81 55.63
C ARG A 3 2.61 -2.12 55.27
N ALA A 4 2.42 -3.31 55.87
CA ALA A 4 1.27 -4.24 55.85
C ALA A 4 0.73 -4.46 54.42
N LEU A 5 0.62 -5.64 53.80
CA LEU A 5 0.63 -7.11 54.09
C LEU A 5 0.63 -7.81 52.66
N PRO A 6 0.34 -9.12 52.46
CA PRO A 6 0.98 -10.35 52.92
C PRO A 6 1.27 -11.37 51.78
N LYS A 7 1.81 -12.52 52.21
CA LYS A 7 2.24 -13.72 51.48
C LYS A 7 1.14 -14.55 50.77
N TYR A 8 1.60 -15.25 49.72
CA TYR A 8 1.28 -16.62 49.25
C TYR A 8 -0.19 -17.07 49.11
N ASN A 9 -0.53 -17.63 47.94
CA ASN A 9 -0.74 -19.08 47.85
C ASN A 9 -0.81 -19.64 46.42
N LYS A 10 -0.13 -20.77 46.29
CA LYS A 10 0.02 -21.66 45.14
C LYS A 10 -1.16 -22.63 45.15
N ARG A 11 -2.00 -22.68 44.10
CA ARG A 11 -2.88 -23.84 43.85
C ARG A 11 -2.88 -24.23 42.39
N ARG A 12 -2.74 -25.54 42.21
CA ARG A 12 -2.49 -26.31 41.00
C ARG A 12 -3.81 -26.64 40.25
N VAL A 13 -3.67 -26.71 38.92
CA VAL A 13 -4.18 -27.73 37.98
C VAL A 13 -5.69 -27.98 37.89
N GLY A 14 -6.17 -27.90 36.64
CA GLY A 14 -7.34 -28.64 36.14
C GLY A 14 -7.29 -28.73 34.62
N ILE A 15 -6.78 -29.86 34.09
CA ILE A 15 -6.91 -30.25 32.68
C ILE A 15 -8.25 -30.97 32.53
N ILE A 16 -9.10 -30.48 31.64
CA ILE A 16 -10.25 -31.17 31.03
C ILE A 16 -10.23 -30.66 29.57
N GLY A 17 -9.91 -31.42 28.52
CA GLY A 17 -10.42 -32.74 28.20
C GLY A 17 -11.61 -32.57 27.24
N GLY A 18 -11.39 -32.61 25.92
CA GLY A 18 -12.48 -32.52 24.95
C GLY A 18 -12.01 -32.40 23.50
N ALA A 19 -11.63 -33.52 22.90
CA ALA A 19 -11.57 -33.66 21.45
C ALA A 19 -12.97 -34.03 20.92
N ALA A 20 -13.48 -33.29 19.94
CA ALA A 20 -14.53 -33.76 19.05
C ALA A 20 -14.30 -33.13 17.66
N ALA A 21 -13.86 -33.98 16.74
CA ALA A 21 -13.94 -33.72 15.31
C ALA A 21 -15.36 -34.03 14.83
N VAL A 22 -16.01 -33.12 14.09
CA VAL A 22 -17.14 -33.46 13.20
C VAL A 22 -17.04 -32.62 11.93
N VAL A 23 -17.37 -33.30 10.85
CA VAL A 23 -17.14 -33.03 9.43
C VAL A 23 -18.17 -32.06 8.83
N LEU A 24 -17.71 -31.31 7.82
CA LEU A 24 -18.41 -30.61 6.73
C LEU A 24 -19.88 -31.01 6.49
N SER A 25 -20.78 -30.01 6.37
CA SER A 25 -21.80 -29.88 5.30
C SER A 25 -22.74 -28.68 5.51
N GLY A 26 -22.94 -27.93 4.42
CA GLY A 26 -23.92 -26.87 4.13
C GLY A 26 -24.92 -26.41 5.19
N ALA A 27 -24.82 -25.13 5.57
CA ALA A 27 -25.94 -24.37 6.14
C ALA A 27 -26.50 -23.42 5.08
N VAL A 28 -27.68 -23.76 4.56
CA VAL A 28 -28.57 -22.88 3.82
C VAL A 28 -29.06 -21.81 4.81
N ILE A 29 -28.77 -20.54 4.56
CA ILE A 29 -29.34 -19.43 5.33
C ILE A 29 -30.77 -19.23 4.84
N ALA A 30 -31.74 -19.78 5.58
CA ALA A 30 -33.15 -19.44 5.44
C ALA A 30 -33.39 -18.05 6.03
N GLY A 31 -33.92 -17.14 5.21
CA GLY A 31 -34.29 -15.79 5.62
C GLY A 31 -35.48 -15.78 6.57
N SER A 32 -35.26 -15.33 7.80
CA SER A 32 -36.32 -15.02 8.75
C SER A 32 -36.95 -13.68 8.38
N ALA A 33 -38.09 -13.72 7.68
CA ALA A 33 -39.01 -12.60 7.62
C ALA A 33 -39.71 -12.45 8.99
N LEU A 34 -39.44 -11.37 9.70
CA LEU A 34 -40.16 -11.02 10.93
C LEU A 34 -41.07 -9.82 10.65
N ALA A 35 -42.38 -10.07 10.58
CA ALA A 35 -43.43 -9.07 10.39
C ALA A 35 -44.34 -8.99 11.64
N GLY A 36 -44.56 -7.76 12.13
CA GLY A 36 -45.58 -7.34 13.12
C GLY A 36 -45.28 -7.75 14.57
N GLU A 37 -45.43 -6.94 15.62
CA GLU A 37 -46.40 -5.87 15.89
C GLU A 37 -45.95 -5.12 17.18
N GLY A 38 -46.03 -3.78 17.24
CA GLY A 38 -45.89 -3.04 18.52
C GLY A 38 -45.31 -1.62 18.47
N ALA A 39 -46.20 -0.63 18.27
CA ALA A 39 -46.23 0.77 18.73
C ALA A 39 -44.94 1.65 18.79
N ASP A 40 -44.99 2.73 17.99
CA ASP A 40 -44.48 4.09 18.22
C ASP A 40 -42.99 4.31 18.61
N ASN A 41 -42.15 4.59 17.61
CA ASN A 41 -41.48 5.88 17.37
C ASN A 41 -40.66 5.78 16.07
N GLY A 42 -40.77 6.79 15.19
CA GLY A 42 -40.27 6.74 13.83
C GLY A 42 -38.75 6.61 13.71
N GLN A 43 -38.32 5.44 13.23
CA GLN A 43 -37.05 5.21 12.54
C GLN A 43 -37.30 4.07 11.55
N GLN A 44 -37.79 4.40 10.35
CA GLN A 44 -37.64 3.51 9.20
C GLN A 44 -36.14 3.36 8.92
N GLY A 45 -35.51 2.38 9.58
CA GLY A 45 -34.25 1.83 9.12
C GLY A 45 -34.50 1.17 7.78
N ALA A 46 -34.30 1.91 6.69
CA ALA A 46 -34.15 1.30 5.38
C ALA A 46 -33.12 0.17 5.55
N ALA A 47 -33.51 -1.07 5.25
CA ALA A 47 -32.55 -2.15 5.13
C ALA A 47 -31.50 -1.66 4.12
N ALA A 48 -30.31 -1.29 4.61
CA ALA A 48 -29.26 -0.76 3.77
C ALA A 48 -29.02 -1.80 2.67
N ALA A 49 -29.26 -1.41 1.42
CA ALA A 49 -28.88 -2.22 0.29
C ALA A 49 -27.42 -2.61 0.49
N SER A 50 -27.13 -3.92 0.42
CA SER A 50 -25.76 -4.39 0.59
C SER A 50 -24.88 -3.65 -0.42
N PRO A 51 -23.72 -3.09 -0.02
CA PRO A 51 -22.83 -2.31 -0.89
C PRO A 51 -22.42 -3.01 -2.19
N GLY A 52 -22.64 -4.32 -2.28
CA GLY A 52 -22.07 -5.18 -3.30
C GLY A 52 -20.67 -5.66 -2.92
N THR A 53 -20.07 -6.44 -3.82
CA THR A 53 -18.71 -6.96 -3.69
C THR A 53 -17.94 -6.64 -4.97
N ILE A 54 -16.70 -6.18 -4.82
CA ILE A 54 -15.80 -5.96 -5.95
C ILE A 54 -15.18 -7.30 -6.33
N THR A 55 -15.38 -7.68 -7.59
CA THR A 55 -14.80 -8.87 -8.21
C THR A 55 -13.83 -8.44 -9.30
N CYS A 56 -12.64 -9.03 -9.28
CA CYS A 56 -11.62 -8.78 -10.30
C CYS A 56 -11.33 -10.08 -11.06
N PRO A 57 -10.94 -10.00 -12.35
CA PRO A 57 -10.46 -11.14 -13.09
C PRO A 57 -9.30 -11.85 -12.37
N ALA A 58 -9.34 -13.19 -12.39
CA ALA A 58 -8.27 -14.00 -11.84
C ALA A 58 -7.04 -13.94 -12.75
N VAL A 59 -5.87 -13.82 -12.13
CA VAL A 59 -4.57 -13.81 -12.83
C VAL A 59 -4.03 -15.23 -12.96
N GLU A 60 -4.41 -16.11 -12.03
CA GLU A 60 -4.08 -17.54 -12.05
C GLU A 60 -4.68 -18.19 -13.30
N GLY A 61 -3.82 -18.80 -14.13
CA GLY A 61 -4.20 -19.38 -15.43
C GLY A 61 -3.91 -18.50 -16.65
N SER A 62 -3.68 -17.19 -16.45
CA SER A 62 -3.24 -16.27 -17.51
C SER A 62 -1.72 -16.07 -17.54
N LEU A 63 -1.01 -16.59 -16.53
CA LEU A 63 0.45 -16.52 -16.44
C LEU A 63 1.12 -17.69 -17.19
N PRO A 64 2.19 -17.43 -17.96
CA PRO A 64 3.01 -18.48 -18.53
C PRO A 64 3.80 -19.22 -17.44
N ALA A 65 4.61 -20.20 -17.85
CA ALA A 65 5.51 -20.89 -16.92
C ALA A 65 6.45 -19.89 -16.21
N ILE A 66 6.35 -19.81 -14.88
CA ILE A 66 7.09 -18.85 -14.06
C ILE A 66 8.50 -19.41 -13.78
N PRO A 67 9.58 -18.71 -14.17
CA PRO A 67 10.95 -19.11 -13.83
C PRO A 67 11.17 -19.21 -12.33
N ALA A 68 11.97 -20.19 -11.87
CA ALA A 68 12.22 -20.41 -10.44
C ALA A 68 12.76 -19.16 -9.71
N SER A 69 13.57 -18.35 -10.38
CA SER A 69 14.11 -17.09 -9.87
C SER A 69 13.04 -16.01 -9.65
N ALA A 70 11.93 -16.05 -10.40
CA ALA A 70 10.85 -15.06 -10.33
C ALA A 70 9.71 -15.48 -9.38
N GLN A 71 9.62 -16.76 -8.99
CA GLN A 71 8.48 -17.28 -8.22
C GLN A 71 8.19 -16.47 -6.96
N ALA A 72 9.21 -16.19 -6.14
CA ALA A 72 9.01 -15.45 -4.90
C ALA A 72 8.54 -14.00 -5.11
N GLU A 73 8.95 -13.37 -6.21
CA GLU A 73 8.52 -12.01 -6.56
C GLU A 73 7.09 -12.03 -7.11
N VAL A 74 6.76 -12.97 -8.00
CA VAL A 74 5.41 -13.13 -8.55
C VAL A 74 4.41 -13.45 -7.42
N THR A 75 4.73 -14.38 -6.52
CA THR A 75 3.86 -14.71 -5.37
C THR A 75 3.54 -13.48 -4.52
N ARG A 76 4.54 -12.66 -4.18
CA ARG A 76 4.32 -11.43 -3.40
C ARG A 76 3.41 -10.44 -4.14
N ASN A 77 3.56 -10.30 -5.45
CA ASN A 77 2.69 -9.42 -6.24
C ASN A 77 1.26 -9.98 -6.34
N LEU A 78 1.08 -11.30 -6.43
CA LEU A 78 -0.25 -11.93 -6.39
C LEU A 78 -0.93 -11.74 -5.02
N GLU A 79 -0.18 -11.85 -3.93
CA GLU A 79 -0.67 -11.51 -2.59
C GLU A 79 -1.08 -10.03 -2.50
N LEU A 80 -0.26 -9.13 -3.05
CA LEU A 80 -0.57 -7.69 -3.10
C LEU A 80 -1.86 -7.39 -3.88
N LEU A 81 -2.10 -8.07 -5.01
CA LEU A 81 -3.36 -7.94 -5.75
C LEU A 81 -4.56 -8.33 -4.89
N ASN A 82 -4.45 -9.38 -4.08
CA ASN A 82 -5.51 -9.78 -3.15
C ASN A 82 -5.73 -8.74 -2.05
N THR A 83 -4.66 -8.19 -1.48
CA THR A 83 -4.76 -7.10 -0.50
C THR A 83 -5.45 -5.87 -1.07
N GLN A 84 -5.11 -5.46 -2.29
CA GLN A 84 -5.76 -4.33 -2.97
C GLN A 84 -7.28 -4.53 -3.13
N ILE A 85 -7.72 -5.75 -3.44
CA ILE A 85 -9.14 -6.12 -3.53
C ILE A 85 -9.81 -6.02 -2.15
N GLN A 86 -9.16 -6.49 -1.10
CA GLN A 86 -9.69 -6.43 0.26
C GLN A 86 -9.84 -4.98 0.74
N GLU A 87 -8.82 -4.14 0.52
CA GLU A 87 -8.86 -2.71 0.83
C GLU A 87 -9.98 -2.01 0.07
N ALA A 88 -10.18 -2.32 -1.21
CA ALA A 88 -11.25 -1.74 -2.01
C ALA A 88 -12.64 -2.17 -1.52
N ASN A 89 -12.81 -3.45 -1.17
CA ASN A 89 -14.05 -3.95 -0.58
C ASN A 89 -14.33 -3.32 0.79
N GLN A 90 -13.29 -3.10 1.61
CA GLN A 90 -13.43 -2.40 2.89
C GLN A 90 -13.87 -0.95 2.66
N ARG A 91 -13.22 -0.23 1.74
CA ARG A 91 -13.60 1.14 1.37
C ARG A 91 -15.03 1.21 0.82
N LEU A 92 -15.47 0.22 0.05
CA LEU A 92 -16.83 0.14 -0.46
C LEU A 92 -17.86 0.07 0.68
N VAL A 93 -17.58 -0.71 1.73
CA VAL A 93 -18.44 -0.82 2.92
C VAL A 93 -18.41 0.48 3.74
N ASP A 94 -17.24 1.07 3.94
CA ASP A 94 -17.07 2.26 4.78
C ASP A 94 -17.64 3.54 4.15
N THR A 95 -17.84 3.54 2.84
CA THR A 95 -18.36 4.70 2.08
C THR A 95 -19.81 4.53 1.63
N VAL A 96 -20.54 3.54 2.15
CA VAL A 96 -21.97 3.37 1.87
C VAL A 96 -22.74 4.64 2.24
N GLY A 97 -23.53 5.14 1.30
CA GLY A 97 -24.32 6.37 1.46
C GLY A 97 -23.52 7.67 1.30
N GLN A 98 -22.23 7.59 0.94
CA GLN A 98 -21.39 8.75 0.63
C GLN A 98 -21.21 8.89 -0.89
N GLY A 99 -21.26 10.13 -1.38
CA GLY A 99 -21.02 10.45 -2.79
C GLY A 99 -22.23 10.23 -3.73
N GLY A 100 -22.04 10.59 -5.00
CA GLY A 100 -23.07 10.45 -6.04
C GLY A 100 -23.04 9.09 -6.76
N PRO A 101 -23.90 8.87 -7.77
CA PRO A 101 -24.05 7.59 -8.48
C PRO A 101 -22.76 7.00 -9.08
N ASN A 102 -21.77 7.85 -9.37
CA ASN A 102 -20.48 7.45 -9.96
C ASN A 102 -19.33 7.34 -8.94
N PHE A 103 -19.60 7.52 -7.65
CA PHE A 103 -18.56 7.56 -6.62
C PHE A 103 -17.74 6.26 -6.58
N VAL A 104 -18.39 5.09 -6.62
CA VAL A 104 -17.69 3.80 -6.59
C VAL A 104 -16.78 3.63 -7.81
N ASN A 105 -17.26 4.02 -8.99
CA ASN A 105 -16.48 3.95 -10.22
C ASN A 105 -15.23 4.85 -10.14
N ASN A 106 -15.39 6.10 -9.70
CA ASN A 106 -14.31 7.09 -9.72
C ASN A 106 -13.33 6.98 -8.54
N ALA A 107 -13.83 6.68 -7.34
CA ALA A 107 -13.03 6.74 -6.11
C ALA A 107 -12.53 5.37 -5.65
N ILE A 108 -13.14 4.28 -6.12
CA ILE A 108 -12.82 2.92 -5.71
C ILE A 108 -12.30 2.10 -6.89
N LEU A 109 -13.10 1.94 -7.96
CA LEU A 109 -12.72 1.08 -9.09
C LEU A 109 -11.59 1.68 -9.93
N GLY A 110 -11.61 2.98 -10.24
CA GLY A 110 -10.53 3.64 -10.99
C GLY A 110 -9.16 3.51 -10.29
N PRO A 111 -9.02 3.96 -9.03
CA PRO A 111 -7.75 3.80 -8.30
C PRO A 111 -7.36 2.33 -8.07
N LEU A 112 -8.32 1.41 -8.00
CA LEU A 112 -8.03 -0.03 -7.90
C LEU A 112 -7.49 -0.58 -9.22
N GLU A 113 -8.06 -0.17 -10.35
CA GLU A 113 -7.60 -0.54 -11.69
C GLU A 113 -6.16 -0.09 -11.90
N ASP A 114 -5.84 1.18 -11.64
CA ASP A 114 -4.47 1.72 -11.78
C ASP A 114 -3.46 0.95 -10.92
N LYS A 115 -3.82 0.67 -9.66
CA LYS A 115 -2.98 -0.12 -8.74
C LYS A 115 -2.76 -1.55 -9.24
N ARG A 116 -3.78 -2.17 -9.82
CA ARG A 116 -3.68 -3.50 -10.39
C ARG A 116 -2.84 -3.51 -11.66
N ILE A 117 -3.00 -2.53 -12.55
CA ILE A 117 -2.15 -2.36 -13.75
C ILE A 117 -0.68 -2.28 -13.33
N ALA A 118 -0.36 -1.46 -12.32
CA ALA A 118 1.01 -1.32 -11.83
C ALA A 118 1.57 -2.64 -11.28
N THR A 119 0.78 -3.39 -10.50
CA THR A 119 1.21 -4.68 -9.94
C THR A 119 1.35 -5.76 -11.03
N LEU A 120 0.44 -5.79 -12.02
CA LEU A 120 0.50 -6.71 -13.15
C LEU A 120 1.75 -6.44 -14.01
N ASN A 121 2.07 -5.17 -14.28
CA ASN A 121 3.32 -4.77 -14.94
C ASN A 121 4.58 -5.23 -14.19
N ARG A 122 4.56 -5.19 -12.85
CA ARG A 122 5.66 -5.74 -12.04
C ARG A 122 5.79 -7.26 -12.21
N ILE A 123 4.67 -7.99 -12.27
CA ILE A 123 4.68 -9.44 -12.53
C ILE A 123 5.27 -9.73 -13.91
N GLU A 124 4.83 -9.01 -14.95
CA GLU A 124 5.39 -9.16 -16.30
C GLU A 124 6.89 -8.92 -16.32
N THR A 125 7.34 -7.83 -15.68
CA THR A 125 8.76 -7.46 -15.60
C THR A 125 9.57 -8.50 -14.85
N ALA A 126 9.06 -9.02 -13.72
CA ALA A 126 9.72 -10.05 -12.94
C ALA A 126 9.93 -11.34 -13.76
N ILE A 127 8.93 -11.75 -14.53
CA ILE A 127 9.03 -12.90 -15.44
C ILE A 127 9.99 -12.58 -16.60
N GLY A 128 9.88 -11.38 -17.19
CA GLY A 128 10.69 -10.91 -18.32
C GLY A 128 12.20 -10.83 -18.07
N ARG A 129 12.63 -10.78 -16.80
CA ARG A 129 14.06 -10.83 -16.44
C ARG A 129 14.70 -12.21 -16.64
N ALA A 130 13.90 -13.28 -16.61
CA ALA A 130 14.40 -14.65 -16.66
C ALA A 130 13.79 -15.50 -17.78
N ALA A 131 12.76 -14.99 -18.46
CA ALA A 131 12.08 -15.62 -19.60
C ALA A 131 11.52 -14.54 -20.54
N ALA A 132 10.86 -14.96 -21.62
CA ALA A 132 10.10 -14.04 -22.45
C ALA A 132 9.04 -13.31 -21.61
N LYS A 133 9.01 -11.98 -21.72
CA LYS A 133 8.04 -11.13 -21.01
C LYS A 133 6.63 -11.48 -21.50
N PRO A 134 5.69 -11.86 -20.60
CA PRO A 134 4.29 -11.94 -20.97
C PRO A 134 3.74 -10.54 -21.22
N GLU A 135 2.86 -10.40 -22.21
CA GLU A 135 2.20 -9.13 -22.55
C GLU A 135 0.69 -9.25 -22.38
N GLY A 136 0.05 -8.14 -22.03
CA GLY A 136 -1.40 -8.02 -21.99
C GLY A 136 -2.03 -8.48 -20.67
N LEU A 137 -1.25 -8.64 -19.60
CA LEU A 137 -1.79 -8.93 -18.28
C LEU A 137 -2.64 -7.77 -17.74
N GLU A 138 -2.39 -6.53 -18.19
CA GLU A 138 -3.15 -5.34 -17.82
C GLU A 138 -4.62 -5.42 -18.20
N ALA A 139 -4.97 -6.22 -19.21
CA ALA A 139 -6.37 -6.47 -19.57
C ALA A 139 -7.17 -7.15 -18.43
N LEU A 140 -6.49 -7.70 -17.42
CA LEU A 140 -7.08 -8.31 -16.21
C LEU A 140 -7.17 -7.33 -15.03
N ALA A 141 -6.70 -6.09 -15.19
CA ALA A 141 -6.78 -5.07 -14.18
C ALA A 141 -8.22 -4.61 -13.85
N PRO A 142 -9.12 -4.38 -14.81
CA PRO A 142 -10.43 -3.79 -14.51
C PRO A 142 -11.26 -4.71 -13.62
N CYS A 143 -11.75 -4.15 -12.51
CA CYS A 143 -12.61 -4.83 -11.56
C CYS A 143 -14.05 -4.32 -11.67
N GLN A 144 -15.01 -5.16 -11.29
CA GLN A 144 -16.43 -4.85 -11.39
C GLN A 144 -17.09 -4.92 -10.02
N LEU A 145 -18.02 -4.00 -9.77
CA LEU A 145 -18.90 -4.06 -8.62
C LEU A 145 -20.07 -5.02 -8.92
N VAL A 146 -20.21 -6.07 -8.12
CA VAL A 146 -21.36 -6.97 -8.14
C VAL A 146 -22.30 -6.55 -7.00
N GLN A 147 -23.39 -5.88 -7.31
CA GLN A 147 -24.36 -5.42 -6.30
C GLN A 147 -25.08 -6.61 -5.64
N GLY A 148 -25.19 -6.57 -4.31
CA GLY A 148 -25.83 -7.61 -3.51
C GLY A 148 -27.36 -7.49 -3.54
N GLY A 149 -27.98 -7.77 -4.69
CA GLY A 149 -29.43 -7.74 -4.82
C GLY A 149 -29.93 -8.14 -6.21
N ALA A 150 -30.45 -9.37 -6.30
CA ALA A 150 -31.25 -9.99 -7.38
C ALA A 150 -30.65 -10.05 -8.80
N ALA A 151 -30.55 -11.28 -9.30
CA ALA A 151 -30.38 -11.58 -10.71
C ALA A 151 -31.43 -10.83 -11.55
N GLY A 152 -30.95 -10.06 -12.52
CA GLY A 152 -31.69 -9.53 -13.65
C GLY A 152 -30.80 -9.67 -14.89
N ALA A 153 -31.32 -10.39 -15.87
CA ALA A 153 -30.63 -10.87 -17.06
C ALA A 153 -30.06 -9.76 -17.97
N GLY A 154 -29.04 -10.16 -18.73
CA GLY A 154 -28.55 -9.68 -20.04
C GLY A 154 -28.95 -8.30 -20.55
N GLU A 155 -27.97 -7.56 -21.09
CA GLU A 155 -27.91 -7.50 -22.56
C GLU A 155 -26.52 -7.08 -23.07
N GLN A 156 -26.01 -7.92 -23.96
CA GLN A 156 -24.93 -7.62 -24.90
C GLN A 156 -25.48 -6.70 -26.00
N ALA A 157 -24.69 -5.68 -26.37
CA ALA A 157 -24.61 -5.03 -27.68
C ALA A 157 -25.88 -4.48 -28.37
N ALA A 158 -25.83 -3.19 -28.72
CA ALA A 158 -26.38 -2.69 -29.98
C ALA A 158 -25.53 -1.55 -30.55
N ALA A 159 -24.84 -1.83 -31.65
CA ALA A 159 -24.42 -0.84 -32.63
C ALA A 159 -25.62 -0.48 -33.52
N GLY A 160 -25.76 0.79 -33.93
CA GLY A 160 -26.63 1.14 -35.06
C GLY A 160 -27.26 2.54 -35.03
N ALA A 161 -26.56 3.50 -35.65
CA ALA A 161 -27.03 4.56 -36.56
C ALA A 161 -28.16 5.55 -36.20
N GLY A 162 -27.81 6.84 -36.35
CA GLY A 162 -28.59 7.82 -37.12
C GLY A 162 -29.53 8.74 -36.35
N GLY A 163 -29.17 10.02 -36.23
CA GLY A 163 -30.06 11.06 -35.71
C GLY A 163 -29.37 12.40 -35.47
N GLU A 164 -29.14 13.15 -36.56
CA GLU A 164 -28.78 14.57 -36.59
C GLU A 164 -29.81 15.44 -35.85
N ALA A 165 -29.37 16.36 -35.00
CA ALA A 165 -29.78 17.78 -34.98
C ALA A 165 -29.23 18.54 -33.76
N THR A 166 -28.22 19.38 -34.02
CA THR A 166 -28.11 20.80 -33.64
C THR A 166 -28.43 21.24 -32.20
N ALA A 167 -27.39 21.65 -31.45
CA ALA A 167 -27.14 23.07 -31.08
C ALA A 167 -25.99 23.18 -30.05
N ALA A 168 -24.93 23.88 -30.45
CA ALA A 168 -24.06 24.64 -29.54
C ALA A 168 -24.39 26.14 -29.76
N PRO A 169 -23.83 27.14 -29.04
CA PRO A 169 -22.92 27.09 -27.89
C PRO A 169 -23.38 28.03 -26.74
N THR A 170 -22.77 27.96 -25.55
CA THR A 170 -22.47 29.20 -24.79
C THR A 170 -21.33 28.97 -23.81
N GLU A 171 -20.22 29.65 -24.06
CA GLU A 171 -19.23 29.98 -23.05
C GLU A 171 -19.78 31.05 -22.10
N SER A 172 -19.37 31.02 -20.84
CA SER A 172 -18.68 32.16 -20.23
C SER A 172 -18.20 31.82 -18.82
N ALA A 173 -16.89 32.00 -18.67
CA ALA A 173 -16.15 32.07 -17.44
C ALA A 173 -16.51 33.32 -16.60
N ALA A 174 -16.28 33.24 -15.29
CA ALA A 174 -15.42 34.15 -14.50
C ALA A 174 -15.86 34.16 -13.03
N GLY A 175 -14.90 34.07 -12.10
CA GLY A 175 -15.12 34.49 -10.71
C GLY A 175 -14.36 33.72 -9.63
N GLU A 176 -13.03 33.89 -9.58
CA GLU A 176 -12.14 33.80 -8.42
C GLU A 176 -12.81 33.97 -7.03
N GLN A 177 -12.40 33.17 -6.02
CA GLN A 177 -11.29 33.52 -5.11
C GLN A 177 -11.28 32.65 -3.82
N ALA A 178 -10.12 32.04 -3.56
CA ALA A 178 -9.47 31.72 -2.28
C ALA A 178 -10.28 31.12 -1.10
N ASN A 179 -9.85 29.94 -0.63
CA ASN A 179 -9.07 29.90 0.61
C ASN A 179 -8.22 28.62 0.71
N ALA A 180 -6.98 28.82 1.17
CA ALA A 180 -5.98 27.80 1.44
C ALA A 180 -6.28 27.07 2.75
N GLY A 181 -6.03 25.77 2.77
CA GLY A 181 -6.05 24.93 3.97
C GLY A 181 -5.12 23.73 3.73
N ALA A 182 -3.94 23.79 4.33
CA ALA A 182 -2.83 22.87 4.15
C ALA A 182 -3.11 21.45 4.69
N ALA A 183 -2.62 20.44 3.98
CA ALA A 183 -2.00 19.23 4.53
C ALA A 183 -1.25 18.48 3.42
N ALA A 184 0.00 18.16 3.70
CA ALA A 184 0.96 17.52 2.80
C ALA A 184 0.82 15.99 2.78
N GLY A 185 1.32 15.37 1.70
CA GLY A 185 2.01 14.08 1.77
C GLY A 185 1.82 13.14 0.58
N ALA A 186 2.97 12.67 0.06
CA ALA A 186 3.18 11.74 -1.07
C ALA A 186 2.96 12.34 -2.47
N GLY A 187 3.85 12.21 -3.44
CA GLY A 187 5.02 11.35 -3.54
C GLY A 187 4.90 10.53 -4.81
N GLU A 188 5.35 11.08 -5.94
CA GLU A 188 5.55 10.31 -7.16
C GLU A 188 6.94 10.56 -7.73
N GLN A 189 7.60 9.43 -7.96
CA GLN A 189 8.90 9.26 -8.55
C GLN A 189 8.68 8.73 -9.96
N ALA A 190 9.39 9.29 -10.94
CA ALA A 190 9.60 8.67 -12.24
C ALA A 190 11.10 8.41 -12.38
N GLY A 191 11.45 7.16 -12.69
CA GLY A 191 12.82 6.71 -12.86
C GLY A 191 13.28 6.65 -14.32
N ALA A 192 14.58 6.80 -14.49
CA ALA A 192 15.46 6.17 -15.48
C ALA A 192 16.88 6.35 -14.92
N GLY A 193 17.71 5.32 -14.75
CA GLY A 193 18.39 4.66 -15.86
C GLY A 193 19.79 5.28 -15.99
N GLU A 194 20.77 4.60 -15.39
CA GLU A 194 22.23 4.65 -15.59
C GLU A 194 22.79 5.82 -16.42
N ASP A 195 23.46 6.75 -15.76
CA ASP A 195 24.79 7.23 -16.13
C ASP A 195 25.43 7.86 -14.88
N ALA A 196 26.63 7.40 -14.55
CA ALA A 196 27.54 8.16 -13.73
C ALA A 196 27.87 9.46 -14.48
N GLU A 197 28.11 10.53 -13.73
CA GLU A 197 28.51 11.88 -14.20
C GLU A 197 27.35 12.86 -14.47
N ASP A 198 26.84 13.51 -13.42
CA ASP A 198 26.78 14.98 -13.40
C ASP A 198 26.68 15.50 -11.96
N ALA A 199 27.84 15.78 -11.38
CA ALA A 199 27.97 16.66 -10.22
C ALA A 199 27.90 18.14 -10.66
N GLY A 200 26.87 18.49 -11.44
CA GLY A 200 26.80 19.77 -12.16
C GLY A 200 26.10 20.91 -11.45
N ASN A 201 25.45 20.68 -10.30
CA ASN A 201 24.82 21.77 -9.54
C ASN A 201 24.96 21.67 -8.00
N ALA A 202 25.87 20.82 -7.50
CA ALA A 202 26.15 20.70 -6.05
C ALA A 202 26.89 21.93 -5.47
N GLY A 203 27.45 22.80 -6.32
CA GLY A 203 28.34 23.88 -5.89
C GLY A 203 27.69 25.00 -5.06
N ALA A 204 26.36 25.09 -4.99
CA ALA A 204 25.66 26.12 -4.21
C ALA A 204 24.88 25.57 -2.99
N ALA A 205 24.56 24.28 -2.96
CA ALA A 205 23.71 23.67 -1.93
C ALA A 205 24.47 22.77 -0.95
N GLY A 206 25.65 22.25 -1.35
CA GLY A 206 26.36 21.19 -0.65
C GLY A 206 25.85 19.79 -1.00
N THR A 207 26.40 18.77 -0.34
CA THR A 207 25.99 17.36 -0.43
C THR A 207 25.76 16.77 0.95
N ILE A 208 24.78 15.87 1.06
CA ILE A 208 24.52 15.12 2.29
C ILE A 208 25.32 13.83 2.23
N THR A 209 26.18 13.64 3.23
CA THR A 209 26.97 12.42 3.39
C THR A 209 26.61 11.75 4.70
N CYS A 210 26.51 10.43 4.62
CA CYS A 210 26.06 9.59 5.72
C CYS A 210 27.14 8.55 6.02
N PRO A 211 27.34 8.15 7.29
CA PRO A 211 28.24 7.05 7.62
C PRO A 211 27.87 5.76 6.88
N GLU A 212 28.88 5.09 6.35
CA GLU A 212 28.73 3.78 5.71
C GLU A 212 28.40 2.70 6.73
N VAL A 213 27.43 1.85 6.38
CA VAL A 213 26.90 0.82 7.26
C VAL A 213 27.54 -0.54 7.00
N GLU A 214 27.88 -0.84 5.74
CA GLU A 214 28.37 -2.14 5.29
C GLU A 214 29.62 -2.61 6.04
N ASN A 215 30.54 -1.67 6.31
CA ASN A 215 31.79 -1.93 7.02
C ASN A 215 31.61 -2.20 8.52
N GLN A 216 30.43 -1.92 9.08
CA GLN A 216 30.11 -2.14 10.50
C GLN A 216 29.22 -3.36 10.72
N LEU A 217 28.77 -4.03 9.65
CA LEU A 217 27.94 -5.22 9.77
C LEU A 217 28.78 -6.46 10.11
N PRO A 218 28.32 -7.31 11.06
CA PRO A 218 28.92 -8.61 11.27
C PRO A 218 28.62 -9.54 10.08
N ALA A 219 29.18 -10.76 10.11
CA ALA A 219 28.87 -11.78 9.11
C ALA A 219 27.36 -12.01 8.99
N ILE A 220 26.80 -11.73 7.81
CA ILE A 220 25.36 -11.79 7.55
C ILE A 220 24.95 -13.25 7.27
N PRO A 221 24.01 -13.83 8.04
CA PRO A 221 23.48 -15.16 7.76
C PRO A 221 22.83 -15.24 6.38
N ALA A 222 22.99 -16.37 5.67
CA ALA A 222 22.45 -16.57 4.33
C ALA A 222 20.93 -16.30 4.22
N SER A 223 20.18 -16.64 5.27
CA SER A 223 18.73 -16.39 5.34
C SER A 223 18.35 -14.91 5.44
N ALA A 224 19.26 -14.05 5.91
CA ALA A 224 19.05 -12.62 6.09
C ALA A 224 19.60 -11.77 4.93
N GLN A 225 20.48 -12.32 4.08
CA GLN A 225 21.20 -11.56 3.03
C GLN A 225 20.26 -10.74 2.16
N ALA A 226 19.21 -11.35 1.60
CA ALA A 226 18.28 -10.64 0.72
C ALA A 226 17.48 -9.53 1.44
N GLU A 227 17.20 -9.68 2.74
CA GLU A 227 16.53 -8.62 3.52
C GLU A 227 17.52 -7.50 3.85
N VAL A 228 18.75 -7.82 4.23
CA VAL A 228 19.78 -6.83 4.53
C VAL A 228 20.14 -6.02 3.28
N THR A 229 20.38 -6.66 2.14
CA THR A 229 20.67 -5.99 0.86
C THR A 229 19.58 -4.98 0.48
N ARG A 230 18.30 -5.36 0.56
CA ARG A 230 17.19 -4.44 0.28
C ARG A 230 17.15 -3.24 1.24
N ASN A 231 17.50 -3.44 2.50
CA ASN A 231 17.54 -2.33 3.46
C ASN A 231 18.75 -1.43 3.23
N LEU A 232 19.89 -1.96 2.76
CA LEU A 232 21.05 -1.16 2.35
C LEU A 232 20.72 -0.30 1.12
N GLU A 233 20.11 -0.89 0.09
CA GLU A 233 19.61 -0.13 -1.09
C GLU A 233 18.60 0.96 -0.71
N LEU A 234 17.75 0.69 0.30
CA LEU A 234 16.82 1.67 0.84
C LEU A 234 17.54 2.83 1.55
N LEU A 235 18.64 2.57 2.27
CA LEU A 235 19.45 3.63 2.86
C LEU A 235 20.05 4.54 1.78
N ASP A 236 20.56 3.98 0.68
CA ASP A 236 21.09 4.75 -0.44
C ASP A 236 20.01 5.61 -1.10
N THR A 237 18.82 5.04 -1.29
CA THR A 237 17.66 5.78 -1.82
C THR A 237 17.29 6.96 -0.92
N GLN A 238 17.29 6.79 0.40
CA GLN A 238 17.01 7.86 1.35
C GLN A 238 18.04 9.00 1.26
N ILE A 239 19.31 8.68 1.00
CA ILE A 239 20.37 9.67 0.79
C ILE A 239 20.15 10.44 -0.50
N GLN A 240 19.79 9.76 -1.59
CA GLN A 240 19.49 10.38 -2.87
C GLN A 240 18.29 11.32 -2.78
N GLU A 241 17.18 10.87 -2.16
CA GLU A 241 16.00 11.70 -1.91
C GLU A 241 16.34 12.95 -1.09
N ALA A 242 17.19 12.80 -0.07
CA ALA A 242 17.61 13.93 0.77
C ALA A 242 18.48 14.92 0.00
N ASN A 243 19.41 14.44 -0.83
CA ASN A 243 20.22 15.29 -1.71
C ASN A 243 19.36 16.01 -2.75
N GLN A 244 18.37 15.33 -3.34
CA GLN A 244 17.42 15.97 -4.25
C GLN A 244 16.64 17.08 -3.54
N ARG A 245 16.10 16.80 -2.36
CA ARG A 245 15.39 17.80 -1.55
C ARG A 245 16.28 18.98 -1.16
N LEU A 246 17.56 18.74 -0.89
CA LEU A 246 18.53 19.80 -0.60
C LEU A 246 18.66 20.76 -1.79
N VAL A 247 18.76 20.23 -3.01
CA VAL A 247 18.82 21.03 -4.25
C VAL A 247 17.52 21.77 -4.51
N ASP A 248 16.37 21.12 -4.36
CA ASP A 248 15.06 21.71 -4.64
C ASP A 248 14.66 22.83 -3.67
N THR A 249 15.28 22.85 -2.49
CA THR A 249 14.98 23.80 -1.41
C THR A 249 16.06 24.87 -1.22
N VAL A 250 17.01 24.99 -2.16
CA VAL A 250 18.02 26.05 -2.13
C VAL A 250 17.34 27.43 -2.09
N GLY A 251 17.74 28.25 -1.12
CA GLY A 251 17.17 29.58 -0.91
C GLY A 251 15.82 29.60 -0.20
N GLN A 252 15.30 28.45 0.23
CA GLN A 252 14.08 28.34 1.03
C GLN A 252 14.41 28.08 2.51
N GLY A 253 13.66 28.72 3.41
CA GLY A 253 13.76 28.49 4.86
C GLY A 253 14.87 29.28 5.57
N GLY A 254 14.87 29.18 6.91
CA GLY A 254 15.84 29.85 7.78
C GLY A 254 17.12 29.04 8.02
N PRO A 255 18.05 29.53 8.86
CA PRO A 255 19.37 28.93 9.08
C PRO A 255 19.37 27.45 9.51
N ASN A 256 18.27 26.96 10.07
CA ASN A 256 18.12 25.57 10.56
C ASN A 256 17.23 24.69 9.67
N PHE A 257 16.82 25.18 8.49
CA PHE A 257 15.89 24.46 7.64
C PHE A 257 16.42 23.07 7.23
N VAL A 258 17.66 22.99 6.75
CA VAL A 258 18.27 21.72 6.34
C VAL A 258 18.33 20.73 7.49
N ASN A 259 18.74 21.18 8.68
CA ASN A 259 18.81 20.34 9.87
C ASN A 259 17.43 19.79 10.26
N ASN A 260 16.38 20.64 10.29
CA ASN A 260 15.07 20.25 10.79
C ASN A 260 14.19 19.54 9.74
N ALA A 261 14.28 19.92 8.47
CA ALA A 261 13.39 19.45 7.42
C ALA A 261 13.99 18.34 6.55
N ILE A 262 15.32 18.23 6.54
CA ILE A 262 16.04 17.25 5.71
C ILE A 262 16.78 16.26 6.60
N LEU A 263 17.76 16.72 7.40
CA LEU A 263 18.62 15.82 8.18
C LEU A 263 17.86 15.10 9.31
N GLY A 264 16.98 15.80 10.05
CA GLY A 264 16.18 15.17 11.12
C GLY A 264 15.29 14.04 10.60
N PRO A 265 14.40 14.28 9.61
CA PRO A 265 13.60 13.21 9.02
C PRO A 265 14.42 12.10 8.35
N LEU A 266 15.59 12.45 7.79
CA LEU A 266 16.51 11.45 7.23
C LEU A 266 17.10 10.55 8.33
N GLU A 267 17.54 11.13 9.45
CA GLU A 267 18.04 10.40 10.61
C GLU A 267 16.99 9.41 11.12
N ASP A 268 15.75 9.86 11.34
CA ASP A 268 14.65 8.98 11.79
C ASP A 268 14.40 7.81 10.83
N LYS A 269 14.36 8.08 9.52
CA LYS A 269 14.20 7.05 8.48
C LYS A 269 15.37 6.04 8.49
N ARG A 270 16.59 6.53 8.66
CA ARG A 270 17.79 5.68 8.72
C ARG A 270 17.79 4.84 10.00
N ILE A 271 17.46 5.40 11.16
CA ILE A 271 17.29 4.64 12.43
C ILE A 271 16.31 3.50 12.24
N ALA A 272 15.14 3.77 11.64
CA ALA A 272 14.13 2.74 11.41
C ALA A 272 14.64 1.62 10.47
N THR A 273 15.42 1.97 9.46
CA THR A 273 15.98 1.03 8.49
C THR A 273 17.12 0.20 9.10
N LEU A 274 18.00 0.83 9.87
CA LEU A 274 19.08 0.16 10.62
C LEU A 274 18.52 -0.83 11.65
N ASN A 275 17.46 -0.46 12.37
CA ASN A 275 16.73 -1.37 13.26
C ASN A 275 16.16 -2.60 12.52
N ARG A 276 15.68 -2.43 11.28
CA ARG A 276 15.25 -3.58 10.45
C ARG A 276 16.41 -4.48 10.10
N ILE A 277 17.58 -3.93 9.73
CA ILE A 277 18.79 -4.70 9.45
C ILE A 277 19.21 -5.51 10.68
N GLU A 278 19.28 -4.88 11.84
CA GLU A 278 19.60 -5.55 13.09
C GLU A 278 18.62 -6.70 13.38
N THR A 279 17.33 -6.44 13.23
CA THR A 279 16.28 -7.43 13.47
C THR A 279 16.38 -8.60 12.48
N ALA A 280 16.66 -8.32 11.20
CA ALA A 280 16.82 -9.36 10.17
C ALA A 280 17.99 -10.28 10.50
N ILE A 281 19.13 -9.72 10.92
CA ILE A 281 20.30 -10.50 11.34
C ILE A 281 20.00 -11.26 12.64
N GLY A 282 19.37 -10.60 13.62
CA GLY A 282 19.03 -11.16 14.94
C GLY A 282 18.08 -12.36 14.91
N ARG A 283 17.35 -12.58 13.81
CA ARG A 283 16.52 -13.79 13.62
C ARG A 283 17.34 -15.06 13.37
N ALA A 284 18.57 -14.92 12.87
CA ALA A 284 19.41 -16.05 12.43
C ALA A 284 20.80 -16.09 13.08
N ALA A 285 21.23 -15.00 13.72
CA ALA A 285 22.49 -14.89 14.45
C ALA A 285 22.34 -13.95 15.66
N ALA A 286 23.43 -13.70 16.38
CA ALA A 286 23.45 -12.66 17.41
C ALA A 286 23.09 -11.31 16.78
N LYS A 287 22.13 -10.61 17.38
CA LYS A 287 21.67 -9.30 16.94
C LYS A 287 22.85 -8.30 17.07
N PRO A 288 23.26 -7.58 16.01
CA PRO A 288 24.17 -6.47 16.16
C PRO A 288 23.49 -5.35 16.95
N GLU A 289 24.27 -4.61 17.75
CA GLU A 289 23.79 -3.49 18.55
C GLU A 289 24.55 -2.22 18.18
N GLY A 290 23.86 -1.08 18.22
CA GLY A 290 24.47 0.23 18.06
C GLY A 290 24.63 0.68 16.61
N LEU A 291 23.96 0.02 15.65
CA LEU A 291 23.95 0.48 14.25
C LEU A 291 23.27 1.84 14.12
N GLU A 292 22.36 2.20 15.01
CA GLU A 292 21.65 3.49 15.00
C GLU A 292 22.60 4.69 15.18
N ALA A 293 23.78 4.48 15.76
CA ALA A 293 24.81 5.51 15.84
C ALA A 293 25.32 5.96 14.46
N LEU A 294 25.06 5.18 13.41
CA LEU A 294 25.40 5.50 12.01
C LEU A 294 24.30 6.27 11.29
N ALA A 295 23.13 6.45 11.91
CA ALA A 295 22.01 7.15 11.29
C ALA A 295 22.24 8.64 11.01
N PRO A 296 22.91 9.42 11.89
CA PRO A 296 23.11 10.84 11.66
C PRO A 296 23.91 11.10 10.38
N CYS A 297 23.36 11.94 9.50
CA CYS A 297 24.03 12.41 8.29
C CYS A 297 24.46 13.86 8.44
N GLN A 298 25.46 14.26 7.66
CA GLN A 298 26.03 15.59 7.70
C GLN A 298 25.91 16.27 6.34
N LEU A 299 25.64 17.56 6.37
CA LEU A 299 25.73 18.42 5.19
C LEU A 299 27.19 18.86 5.01
N ASN A 300 27.79 18.51 3.88
CA ASN A 300 29.08 19.01 3.42
C ASN A 300 28.84 20.17 2.44
N GLN A 301 29.35 21.35 2.76
CA GLN A 301 29.25 22.57 1.95
C GLN A 301 30.63 23.00 1.45
#